data_AF-A0ABD0RNP5-F1
#
_entry.id   AF-A0ABD0RNP5-F1
#
_cell.length_a   1.000
_cell.length_b   1.000
_cell.length_c   1.000
_cell.angle_alpha   90.00
_cell.angle_beta   90.00
_cell.angle_gamma   90.00
#
_symmetry.space_group_name_H-M   'P 1'
#
loop_
_entity.id
_entity.type
_entity.pdbx_description
1 polymer ?
#
loop_
_entity_poly.entity_id
_entity_poly.type
_entity_poly.pdbx_seq_one_letter_code
_entity_poly.pdbx_strand_id
1 'polypeptide(L)' 'KSGVFSKLIVCGLIANSLSIADPEDSGMLDICGFDSQAVDVIRNFALDVI' A
#
# COMPACT_ATOMS: atom_id res chain seq x y z
N LYS A 1 -3.83 4.78 21.29
CA LYS A 1 -3.86 3.68 20.30
C LYS A 1 -5.31 3.27 20.09
N SER A 2 -5.77 3.16 18.85
CA SER A 2 -7.19 2.86 18.53
C SER A 2 -7.60 1.41 18.80
N GLY A 3 -6.67 0.48 19.01
CA GLY A 3 -6.97 -0.95 19.25
C GLY A 3 -7.27 -1.76 17.98
N VAL A 4 -7.15 -1.13 16.80
CA VAL A 4 -7.34 -1.77 15.50
C VAL A 4 -5.99 -1.90 14.80
N PHE A 5 -5.78 -3.03 14.10
CA PHE A 5 -4.65 -3.20 13.20
C PHE A 5 -4.98 -2.52 11.86
N SER A 6 -4.43 -1.33 11.62
CA SER A 6 -4.63 -0.58 10.38
C SER A 6 -3.56 -0.91 9.35
N LYS A 7 -3.94 -0.97 8.08
CA LYS A 7 -3.00 -1.08 6.95
C LYS A 7 -2.71 0.29 6.35
N LEU A 8 -1.51 0.48 5.80
CA LEU A 8 -1.07 1.69 5.10
C LEU A 8 -0.76 1.37 3.64
N ILE A 9 -1.33 2.13 2.71
CA ILE A 9 -0.94 2.10 1.30
C ILE A 9 -0.34 3.46 0.94
N VAL A 10 0.86 3.45 0.40
CA VAL A 10 1.55 4.63 -0.13
C VAL A 10 1.38 4.65 -1.64
N CYS A 11 0.67 5.66 -2.16
CA CYS A 11 0.46 5.83 -3.60
C CYS A 11 1.45 6.86 -4.15
N GLY A 12 2.46 6.39 -4.89
CA GLY A 12 3.46 7.24 -5.52
C GLY A 12 2.89 7.98 -6.72
N LEU A 13 2.67 9.29 -6.59
CA LEU A 13 2.15 10.15 -7.67
C LEU A 13 3.25 10.75 -8.56
N ILE A 14 4.51 10.51 -8.21
CA ILE A 14 5.70 10.97 -8.94
C ILE A 14 6.67 9.80 -9.07
N ALA A 15 7.38 9.72 -10.20
CA ALA A 15 8.34 8.65 -10.48
C ALA A 15 9.69 8.92 -9.79
N ASN A 16 9.75 8.73 -8.47
CA ASN A 16 10.97 8.79 -7.68
C ASN A 16 11.08 7.57 -6.73
N SER A 17 12.21 7.46 -6.04
CA SER A 17 12.49 6.35 -5.12
C SER A 17 12.05 6.60 -3.68
N LEU A 18 11.15 7.57 -3.44
CA LEU A 18 10.71 7.87 -2.08
C LEU A 18 9.57 6.94 -1.68
N SER A 19 9.80 6.15 -0.64
CA SER A 19 8.77 5.39 0.07
C SER A 19 8.83 5.71 1.56
N ILE A 20 7.66 5.68 2.21
CA ILE A 20 7.53 5.74 3.67
C ILE A 20 6.98 4.43 4.26
N ALA A 21 6.69 3.43 3.41
CA ALA A 21 6.27 2.12 3.85
C ALA A 21 7.50 1.37 4.42
N ASP A 22 7.30 0.66 5.53
CA ASP A 22 8.32 -0.23 6.08
C ASP A 22 8.30 -1.55 5.30
N PRO A 23 9.40 -1.95 4.61
CA PRO A 23 9.46 -3.20 3.84
C PRO A 23 9.28 -4.46 4.70
N GLU A 24 9.52 -4.38 6.01
CA GLU A 24 9.39 -5.50 6.94
C GLU A 24 7.99 -5.56 7.60
N ASP A 25 7.11 -4.58 7.34
CA ASP A 25 5.74 -4.56 7.85
C ASP A 25 4.74 -5.00 6.77
N SER A 26 4.21 -6.22 6.92
CA SER A 26 3.14 -6.76 6.06
C SER A 26 1.84 -5.92 6.03
N GLY A 27 1.66 -5.00 6.98
CA GLY A 27 0.58 -4.03 7.00
C GLY A 27 0.83 -2.80 6.15
N MET A 28 1.97 -2.69 5.46
CA MET A 28 2.33 -1.56 4.60
C MET A 28 2.60 -2.00 3.16
N LEU A 29 2.17 -1.19 2.19
CA LEU A 29 2.35 -1.46 0.76
C LEU A 29 2.62 -0.17 -0.03
N ASP A 30 3.59 -0.22 -0.93
CA ASP A 30 3.82 0.80 -1.97
C ASP A 30 3.11 0.42 -3.28
N ILE A 31 2.45 1.39 -3.90
CA ILE A 31 1.90 1.27 -5.26
C ILE A 31 2.25 2.49 -6.11
N CYS A 32 2.27 2.30 -7.44
CA CYS A 32 2.38 3.41 -8.39
C CYS A 32 1.00 4.02 -8.65
N GLY A 33 0.90 5.34 -8.57
CA GLY A 33 -0.30 6.07 -8.99
C GLY A 33 -0.54 5.97 -10.48
N PHE A 34 -1.79 6.18 -10.90
CA PHE A 34 -2.23 6.08 -12.30
C PHE A 34 -2.03 4.71 -12.97
N ASP A 35 -1.64 3.68 -12.23
CA ASP A 35 -1.74 2.30 -12.71
C ASP A 35 -3.22 1.90 -12.83
N SER A 36 -3.64 1.48 -14.02
CA SER A 36 -5.01 1.01 -14.30
C SER A 36 -5.41 -0.20 -13.44
N GLN A 37 -4.43 -0.97 -12.96
CA GLN A 37 -4.64 -2.15 -12.11
C GLN A 37 -4.49 -1.87 -10.61
N ALA A 38 -4.19 -0.63 -10.20
CA ALA A 38 -3.97 -0.27 -8.80
C ALA A 38 -5.15 -0.65 -7.89
N VAL A 39 -6.38 -0.54 -8.39
CA VAL A 39 -7.59 -0.86 -7.61
C VAL A 39 -7.66 -2.35 -7.24
N ASP A 40 -7.24 -3.24 -8.14
CA ASP A 40 -7.21 -4.68 -7.85
C ASP A 40 -6.15 -5.01 -6.79
N VAL A 41 -4.99 -4.36 -6.85
CA VAL A 41 -3.93 -4.49 -5.85
C VAL A 41 -4.40 -4.00 -4.48
N ILE A 42 -5.01 -2.81 -4.41
CA ILE A 42 -5.59 -2.25 -3.18
C ILE A 42 -6.60 -3.21 -2.57
N ARG A 43 -7.51 -3.77 -3.39
CA ARG A 43 -8.52 -4.73 -2.94
C ARG A 43 -7.88 -5.97 -2.35
N ASN A 44 -6.92 -6.57 -3.05
CA ASN A 44 -6.28 -7.80 -2.61
C ASN A 44 -5.50 -7.60 -1.31
N PHE A 45 -4.78 -6.49 -1.19
CA PHE A 45 -4.07 -6.12 0.03
C PHE A 45 -5.02 -5.89 1.20
N ALA A 46 -6.13 -5.17 1.00
CA ALA A 46 -7.12 -4.94 2.03
C ALA A 46 -7.73 -6.24 2.57
N LEU A 47 -7.88 -7.25 1.71
CA LEU A 47 -8.46 -8.57 2.01
C LEU A 47 -7.45 -9.67 2.37
N ASP A 48 -6.16 -9.35 2.51
CA ASP A 48 -5.08 -10.32 2.82
C ASP A 48 -4.95 -11.44 1.77
N VAL A 49 -5.12 -11.12 0.50
CA VAL A 49 -5.02 -12.06 -0.63
C VAL A 49 -3.64 -12.04 -1.30
N ILE A 50 -2.81 -11.04 -0.98
CA ILE A 50 -1.41 -10.87 -1.43
C ILE A 50 -0.51 -10.51 -0.25
#